data_AF-A0A0V0XFI8-F1
#
_entry.id   AF-A0A0V0XFI8-F1
#
_cell.length_a   1.000
_cell.length_b   1.000
_cell.length_c   1.000
_cell.angle_alpha   90.00
_cell.angle_beta   90.00
_cell.angle_gamma   90.00
#
_symmetry.space_group_name_H-M   'P 1'
#
loop_
_entity.id
_entity.type
_entity.pdbx_description
1 polymer ?
#
loop_
_entity_poly.entity_id
_entity_poly.type
_entity_poly.pdbx_seq_one_letter_code
_entity_poly.pdbx_strand_id
1 'polypeptide(L)'
;LIDDLTAKTREFLQPNPATRAKMATVSTISKLRGTSKAMPYPQPEGVLGDSMLRYGRLLGEKSYFGRALIDAGESFKMMADVKYTLEDNVRQNFLDPLSHLQATDLKEVNHHRKKLHGRRLDYDCKKRKQIKDEELKLAEEKLEESKRLAEIAMFNVLDNDVEQVSQLFAFVEAQLDFHRQTTQILENLSDKLKDEVQEASSRPRQNHNPQRIFFGHSAEAASSKPIVELDNANKNSNAGAGVGALGVDIASGNLVNTQWSMSNQQDPWNTPLSTENALLTNMQPAVASQKPCCKALYDFEPENPGELGFQEGQIITLTSQIDENWFQGTLPDGTCGFFPISYVEVLIPLPR
;
A
#
# COMPACT_ATOMS: atom_id res chain seq x y z
N LEU A 1 4.44 7.81 19.26
CA LEU A 1 5.13 6.50 19.42
C LEU A 1 4.25 5.35 18.96
N ILE A 2 3.18 4.98 19.69
CA ILE A 2 2.34 3.82 19.32
C ILE A 2 1.76 3.93 17.91
N ASP A 3 1.24 5.11 17.53
CA ASP A 3 0.73 5.38 16.17
C ASP A 3 1.76 5.12 15.08
N ASP A 4 2.95 5.72 15.22
CA ASP A 4 4.05 5.58 14.27
C ASP A 4 4.54 4.12 14.22
N LEU A 5 4.80 3.49 15.36
CA LEU A 5 5.20 2.07 15.42
C LEU A 5 4.16 1.16 14.74
N THR A 6 2.87 1.41 14.99
CA THR A 6 1.75 0.69 14.36
C THR A 6 1.70 0.93 12.85
N ALA A 7 1.91 2.18 12.40
CA ALA A 7 1.96 2.54 10.99
C ALA A 7 3.17 1.91 10.28
N LYS A 8 4.38 2.02 10.86
CA LYS A 8 5.64 1.48 10.33
C LYS A 8 5.62 -0.05 10.26
N THR A 9 5.06 -0.74 11.25
CA THR A 9 4.90 -2.21 11.18
C THR A 9 3.86 -2.61 10.13
N ARG A 10 2.77 -1.86 9.93
CA ARG A 10 1.81 -2.09 8.82
C ARG A 10 2.43 -1.79 7.44
N GLU A 11 3.32 -0.80 7.35
CA GLU A 11 4.13 -0.49 6.16
C GLU A 11 5.13 -1.60 5.84
N PHE A 12 5.83 -2.11 6.85
CA PHE A 12 6.79 -3.21 6.74
C PHE A 12 6.12 -4.53 6.33
N LEU A 13 5.01 -4.91 6.96
CA LEU A 13 4.27 -6.12 6.61
C LEU A 13 3.68 -6.05 5.19
N GLN A 14 3.11 -4.90 4.81
CA GLN A 14 2.50 -4.66 3.52
C GLN A 14 2.91 -3.30 2.93
N PRO A 15 4.00 -3.27 2.13
CA PRO A 15 4.47 -2.08 1.44
C PRO A 15 3.46 -1.51 0.44
N ASN A 16 2.61 -2.36 -0.15
CA ASN A 16 1.54 -1.94 -1.08
C ASN A 16 0.37 -1.27 -0.31
N PRO A 17 0.06 0.03 -0.55
CA PRO A 17 -1.00 0.74 0.17
C PRO A 17 -2.39 0.13 -0.04
N ALA A 18 -2.70 -0.37 -1.24
CA ALA A 18 -3.99 -0.98 -1.55
C ALA A 18 -4.17 -2.32 -0.81
N THR A 19 -3.08 -3.03 -0.54
CA THR A 19 -3.07 -4.25 0.28
C THR A 19 -3.21 -3.91 1.77
N ARG A 20 -2.47 -2.90 2.25
CA ARG A 20 -2.54 -2.41 3.63
C ARG A 20 -3.93 -1.89 4.01
N ALA A 21 -4.62 -1.21 3.09
CA ALA A 21 -6.00 -0.78 3.27
C ALA A 21 -6.97 -1.97 3.48
N LYS A 22 -6.74 -3.10 2.80
CA LYS A 22 -7.50 -4.33 3.01
C LYS A 22 -7.21 -5.00 4.35
N MET A 23 -5.96 -4.98 4.83
CA MET A 23 -5.65 -5.47 6.18
C MET A 23 -6.50 -4.77 7.25
N ALA A 24 -6.62 -3.45 7.16
CA ALA A 24 -7.34 -2.64 8.14
C ALA A 24 -8.84 -2.96 8.23
N THR A 25 -9.49 -3.32 7.11
CA THR A 25 -10.94 -3.62 7.09
C THR A 25 -11.28 -5.05 7.48
N VAL A 26 -10.34 -5.99 7.35
CA VAL A 26 -10.55 -7.42 7.67
C VAL A 26 -10.78 -7.66 9.16
N SER A 27 -10.11 -6.91 10.05
CA SER A 27 -10.29 -7.02 11.51
C SER A 27 -11.73 -6.75 11.98
N THR A 28 -12.52 -5.99 11.21
CA THR A 28 -13.94 -5.70 11.52
C THR A 28 -14.87 -6.83 11.07
N ILE A 29 -14.59 -7.46 9.92
CA ILE A 29 -15.51 -8.40 9.27
C ILE A 29 -15.34 -9.83 9.80
N SER A 30 -14.11 -10.28 10.07
CA SER A 30 -13.85 -11.66 10.53
C SER A 30 -14.55 -11.99 11.86
N LYS A 31 -14.69 -11.00 12.76
CA LYS A 31 -15.39 -11.14 14.05
C LYS A 31 -16.91 -11.35 13.92
N LEU A 32 -17.50 -11.06 12.76
CA LEU A 32 -18.95 -11.17 12.52
C LEU A 32 -19.38 -12.45 11.79
N ARG A 33 -18.46 -13.21 11.16
CA ARG A 33 -18.84 -14.25 10.19
C ARG A 33 -18.39 -15.68 10.50
N GLY A 34 -17.46 -15.89 11.42
CA GLY A 34 -17.02 -17.24 11.84
C GLY A 34 -16.29 -18.09 10.79
N THR A 35 -16.20 -17.64 9.54
CA THR A 35 -15.51 -18.33 8.43
C THR A 35 -14.02 -18.00 8.44
N SER A 36 -13.17 -18.98 8.75
CA SER A 36 -11.72 -18.84 8.66
C SER A 36 -11.21 -18.95 7.20
N LYS A 37 -9.99 -18.44 6.97
CA LYS A 37 -9.17 -18.64 5.74
C LYS A 37 -9.68 -18.06 4.41
N ALA A 38 -10.46 -16.99 4.40
CA ALA A 38 -10.60 -16.15 3.22
C ALA A 38 -9.42 -15.15 3.15
N MET A 39 -8.31 -15.52 2.49
CA MET A 39 -7.14 -14.64 2.39
C MET A 39 -7.48 -13.37 1.57
N PRO A 40 -7.36 -12.16 2.15
CA PRO A 40 -8.02 -10.96 1.62
C PRO A 40 -7.33 -10.31 0.39
N TYR A 41 -6.14 -10.77 0.04
CA TYR A 41 -5.32 -10.31 -1.07
C TYR A 41 -4.25 -11.35 -1.41
N PRO A 42 -3.69 -11.35 -2.63
CA PRO A 42 -2.57 -12.22 -2.97
C PRO A 42 -1.23 -11.65 -2.49
N GLN A 43 -0.35 -12.51 -1.97
CA GLN A 43 1.07 -12.17 -1.72
C GLN A 43 1.89 -12.24 -3.03
N PRO A 44 2.96 -11.42 -3.18
CA PRO A 44 3.83 -11.45 -4.37
C PRO A 44 4.41 -12.82 -4.69
N GLU A 45 4.83 -13.57 -3.67
CA GLU A 45 5.40 -14.92 -3.77
C GLU A 45 4.40 -15.89 -4.39
N GLY A 46 3.13 -15.81 -3.98
CA GLY A 46 2.05 -16.65 -4.51
C GLY A 46 1.71 -16.33 -5.97
N VAL A 47 1.73 -15.05 -6.36
CA VAL A 47 1.52 -14.60 -7.75
C VAL A 47 2.65 -15.08 -8.67
N LEU A 48 3.88 -15.05 -8.18
CA LEU A 48 5.03 -15.62 -8.89
C LEU A 48 4.89 -17.15 -9.01
N GLY A 49 4.51 -17.83 -7.93
CA GLY A 49 4.28 -19.28 -7.91
C GLY A 49 3.17 -19.72 -8.89
N ASP A 50 2.02 -19.03 -8.92
CA ASP A 50 0.94 -19.29 -9.88
C ASP A 50 1.40 -19.08 -11.34
N SER A 51 2.30 -18.13 -11.59
CA SER A 51 2.89 -17.89 -12.91
C SER A 51 3.84 -19.03 -13.31
N MET A 52 4.71 -19.48 -12.39
CA MET A 52 5.61 -20.62 -12.60
C MET A 52 4.82 -21.91 -12.87
N LEU A 53 3.80 -22.21 -12.05
CA LEU A 53 2.91 -23.37 -12.22
C LEU A 53 2.20 -23.37 -13.59
N ARG A 54 1.70 -22.20 -14.02
CA ARG A 54 1.04 -22.04 -15.32
C ARG A 54 1.97 -22.38 -16.47
N TYR A 55 3.16 -21.78 -16.51
CA TYR A 55 4.08 -21.99 -17.63
C TYR A 55 4.83 -23.33 -17.57
N GLY A 56 5.12 -23.86 -16.38
CA GLY A 56 5.68 -25.21 -16.21
C GLY A 56 4.78 -26.29 -16.80
N ARG A 57 3.45 -26.21 -16.55
CA ARG A 57 2.45 -27.11 -17.15
C ARG A 57 2.35 -26.95 -18.67
N LEU A 58 2.44 -25.71 -19.18
CA LEU A 58 2.40 -25.43 -20.64
C LEU A 58 3.64 -25.94 -21.39
N LEU A 59 4.79 -26.06 -20.73
CA LEU A 59 6.01 -26.68 -21.29
C LEU A 59 5.93 -28.21 -21.35
N GLY A 60 4.97 -28.82 -20.64
CA GLY A 60 4.74 -30.26 -20.59
C GLY A 60 5.73 -31.03 -19.71
N GLU A 61 5.28 -32.17 -19.18
CA GLU A 61 5.99 -33.03 -18.21
C GLU A 61 7.35 -33.55 -18.71
N LYS A 62 7.56 -33.58 -20.03
CA LYS A 62 8.83 -34.00 -20.67
C LYS A 62 9.90 -32.91 -20.65
N SER A 63 9.56 -31.69 -20.24
CA SER A 63 10.49 -30.59 -20.08
C SER A 63 11.03 -30.55 -18.65
N TYR A 64 12.32 -30.78 -18.48
CA TYR A 64 13.05 -30.60 -17.21
C TYR A 64 12.81 -29.19 -16.62
N PHE A 65 12.82 -28.16 -17.47
CA PHE A 65 12.48 -26.80 -17.06
C PHE A 65 10.99 -26.64 -16.71
N GLY A 66 10.11 -27.44 -17.31
CA GLY A 66 8.69 -27.53 -16.95
C GLY A 66 8.47 -28.12 -15.56
N ARG A 67 9.15 -29.24 -15.24
CA ARG A 67 9.16 -29.85 -13.89
C ARG A 67 9.73 -28.89 -12.85
N ALA A 68 10.93 -28.35 -13.09
CA ALA A 68 11.58 -27.38 -12.22
C ALA A 68 10.74 -26.11 -11.94
N LEU A 69 9.97 -25.62 -12.92
CA LEU A 69 9.02 -24.52 -12.73
C LEU A 69 7.80 -24.92 -11.89
N ILE A 70 7.35 -26.18 -11.95
CA ILE A 70 6.26 -26.66 -11.09
C ILE A 70 6.77 -26.76 -9.64
N ASP A 71 7.92 -27.41 -9.40
CA ASP A 71 8.53 -27.51 -8.05
C ASP A 71 8.81 -26.14 -7.43
N ALA A 72 9.40 -25.21 -8.20
CA ALA A 72 9.59 -23.84 -7.74
C ALA A 72 8.25 -23.14 -7.46
N GLY A 73 7.26 -23.32 -8.34
CA GLY A 73 5.94 -22.73 -8.18
C GLY A 73 5.20 -23.19 -6.92
N GLU A 74 5.27 -24.48 -6.58
CA GLU A 74 4.71 -25.02 -5.33
C GLU A 74 5.42 -24.46 -4.09
N SER A 75 6.75 -24.41 -4.09
CA SER A 75 7.53 -23.82 -2.98
C SER A 75 7.24 -22.33 -2.78
N PHE A 76 7.12 -21.55 -3.85
CA PHE A 76 6.75 -20.13 -3.76
C PHE A 76 5.31 -19.90 -3.26
N LYS A 77 4.38 -20.85 -3.50
CA LYS A 77 3.06 -20.82 -2.85
C LYS A 77 3.12 -21.17 -1.37
N MET A 78 3.94 -22.15 -0.96
CA MET A 78 4.16 -22.43 0.47
C MET A 78 4.76 -21.23 1.21
N MET A 79 5.68 -20.48 0.58
CA MET A 79 6.20 -19.22 1.12
C MET A 79 5.10 -18.16 1.31
N ALA A 80 4.12 -18.07 0.41
CA ALA A 80 2.98 -17.17 0.55
C ALA A 80 2.08 -17.55 1.75
N ASP A 81 1.87 -18.84 2.01
CA ASP A 81 1.12 -19.32 3.18
C ASP A 81 1.84 -19.01 4.50
N VAL A 82 3.17 -19.13 4.51
CA VAL A 82 4.03 -18.69 5.62
C VAL A 82 3.98 -17.16 5.81
N LYS A 83 3.90 -16.38 4.72
CA LYS A 83 3.75 -14.90 4.76
C LYS A 83 2.39 -14.45 5.31
N TYR A 84 1.28 -15.12 4.98
CA TYR A 84 -0.02 -14.85 5.65
C TYR A 84 0.04 -15.19 7.15
N THR A 85 0.68 -16.31 7.50
CA THR A 85 0.83 -16.73 8.91
C THR A 85 1.63 -15.71 9.73
N LEU A 86 2.71 -15.14 9.17
CA LEU A 86 3.42 -14.01 9.78
C LEU A 86 2.50 -12.82 10.05
N GLU A 87 1.71 -12.42 9.05
CA GLU A 87 0.81 -11.26 9.15
C GLU A 87 -0.31 -11.48 10.16
N ASP A 88 -0.81 -12.71 10.29
CA ASP A 88 -1.79 -13.08 11.31
C ASP A 88 -1.18 -13.05 12.72
N ASN A 89 0.04 -13.57 12.90
CA ASN A 89 0.74 -13.59 14.18
C ASN A 89 1.11 -12.18 14.65
N VAL A 90 1.72 -11.36 13.80
CA VAL A 90 2.09 -9.97 14.16
C VAL A 90 0.85 -9.11 14.41
N ARG A 91 -0.26 -9.34 13.70
CA ARG A 91 -1.51 -8.61 13.97
C ARG A 91 -2.06 -8.93 15.35
N GLN A 92 -2.21 -10.22 15.67
CA GLN A 92 -2.84 -10.68 16.91
C GLN A 92 -1.97 -10.42 18.15
N ASN A 93 -0.65 -10.60 18.05
CA ASN A 93 0.25 -10.62 19.21
C ASN A 93 1.02 -9.30 19.43
N PHE A 94 0.93 -8.35 18.49
CA PHE A 94 1.63 -7.05 18.58
C PHE A 94 0.73 -5.87 18.22
N LEU A 95 0.11 -5.86 17.02
CA LEU A 95 -0.68 -4.69 16.58
C LEU A 95 -2.00 -4.52 17.35
N ASP A 96 -2.74 -5.59 17.62
CA ASP A 96 -4.00 -5.53 18.35
C ASP A 96 -3.78 -5.17 19.85
N PRO A 97 -2.77 -5.71 20.57
CA PRO A 97 -2.39 -5.24 21.91
C PRO A 97 -1.98 -3.77 21.98
N LEU A 98 -1.12 -3.29 21.05
CA LEU A 98 -0.76 -1.87 20.97
C LEU A 98 -1.98 -0.98 20.71
N SER A 99 -2.90 -1.44 19.86
CA SER A 99 -4.17 -0.74 19.59
C SER A 99 -5.07 -0.69 20.84
N HIS A 100 -5.04 -1.71 21.70
CA HIS A 100 -5.78 -1.72 22.97
C HIS A 100 -5.18 -0.74 23.98
N LEU A 101 -3.85 -0.77 24.17
CA LEU A 101 -3.11 0.16 25.05
C LEU A 101 -3.41 1.63 24.71
N GLN A 102 -3.50 1.95 23.41
CA GLN A 102 -3.87 3.27 22.92
C GLN A 102 -5.35 3.61 23.14
N ALA A 103 -6.26 2.69 22.80
CA ALA A 103 -7.70 2.93 22.83
C ALA A 103 -8.32 2.92 24.24
N THR A 104 -7.69 2.21 25.18
CA THR A 104 -8.13 2.03 26.57
C THR A 104 -7.27 2.87 27.51
N ASP A 105 -6.06 2.42 27.86
CA ASP A 105 -5.34 2.90 29.03
C ASP A 105 -4.80 4.33 28.83
N LEU A 106 -4.20 4.61 27.67
CA LEU A 106 -3.76 5.98 27.34
C LEU A 106 -4.94 6.95 27.22
N LYS A 107 -6.13 6.46 26.83
CA LYS A 107 -7.35 7.27 26.76
C LYS A 107 -7.91 7.58 28.15
N GLU A 108 -7.84 6.62 29.06
CA GLU A 108 -8.20 6.78 30.48
C GLU A 108 -7.24 7.73 31.20
N VAL A 109 -5.92 7.56 31.04
CA VAL A 109 -4.90 8.50 31.54
C VAL A 109 -5.18 9.94 31.07
N ASN A 110 -5.47 10.13 29.78
CA ASN A 110 -5.79 11.45 29.23
C ASN A 110 -7.12 12.00 29.77
N HIS A 111 -8.14 11.16 29.98
CA HIS A 111 -9.39 11.55 30.65
C HIS A 111 -9.13 12.05 32.08
N HIS A 112 -8.40 11.29 32.89
CA HIS A 112 -8.09 11.65 34.28
C HIS A 112 -7.21 12.90 34.37
N ARG A 113 -6.17 13.05 33.51
CA ARG A 113 -5.38 14.28 33.42
C ARG A 113 -6.23 15.51 33.09
N LYS A 114 -7.16 15.42 32.13
CA LYS A 114 -8.05 16.52 31.76
C LYS A 114 -9.03 16.89 32.89
N LYS A 115 -9.57 15.87 33.58
CA LYS A 115 -10.45 16.02 34.75
C LYS A 115 -9.72 16.66 35.93
N LEU A 116 -8.50 16.21 36.24
CA LEU A 116 -7.60 16.79 37.25
C LEU A 116 -7.30 18.26 36.96
N HIS A 117 -6.89 18.60 35.74
CA HIS A 117 -6.62 19.99 35.36
C HIS A 117 -7.85 20.89 35.56
N GLY A 118 -9.03 20.44 35.13
CA GLY A 118 -10.29 21.18 35.37
C GLY A 118 -10.62 21.38 36.86
N ARG A 119 -10.37 20.36 37.71
CA ARG A 119 -10.53 20.50 39.16
C ARG A 119 -9.54 21.46 39.79
N ARG A 120 -8.30 21.49 39.31
CA ARG A 120 -7.28 22.43 39.81
C ARG A 120 -7.72 23.87 39.57
N LEU A 121 -8.23 24.16 38.37
CA LEU A 121 -8.74 25.49 38.01
C LEU A 121 -9.99 25.90 38.81
N ASP A 122 -10.90 24.96 39.12
CA ASP A 122 -12.07 25.19 39.97
C ASP A 122 -11.63 25.57 41.42
N TYR A 123 -10.72 24.79 42.00
CA TYR A 123 -10.14 25.07 43.32
C TYR A 123 -9.38 26.41 43.34
N ASP A 124 -8.50 26.65 42.35
CA ASP A 124 -7.76 27.92 42.20
C ASP A 124 -8.69 29.14 42.06
N CYS A 125 -9.87 28.97 41.44
CA CYS A 125 -10.89 30.01 41.31
C CYS A 125 -11.59 30.27 42.64
N LYS A 126 -12.04 29.22 43.34
CA LYS A 126 -12.74 29.31 44.64
C LYS A 126 -11.85 29.88 45.74
N LYS A 127 -10.60 29.40 45.82
CA LYS A 127 -9.59 29.84 46.80
C LYS A 127 -9.27 31.34 46.67
N ARG A 128 -9.11 31.85 45.44
CA ARG A 128 -8.90 33.29 45.18
C ARG A 128 -10.12 34.15 45.48
N LYS A 129 -11.33 33.60 45.39
CA LYS A 129 -12.60 34.30 45.68
C LYS A 129 -12.99 34.31 47.16
N GLN A 130 -12.21 33.67 48.05
CA GLN A 130 -12.53 33.53 49.49
C GLN A 130 -13.95 33.00 49.73
N ILE A 131 -14.35 31.99 48.95
CA ILE A 131 -15.66 31.33 49.11
C ILE A 131 -15.62 30.46 50.37
N LYS A 132 -16.77 30.35 51.05
CA LYS A 132 -16.97 29.62 52.32
C LYS A 132 -16.22 28.29 52.37
N ASP A 133 -15.60 28.01 53.53
CA ASP A 133 -14.73 26.87 53.76
C ASP A 133 -15.33 25.51 53.33
N GLU A 134 -16.63 25.29 53.56
CA GLU A 134 -17.33 24.06 53.12
C GLU A 134 -17.31 23.86 51.59
N GLU A 135 -17.48 24.93 50.80
CA GLU A 135 -17.42 24.86 49.32
C GLU A 135 -15.97 24.72 48.81
N LEU A 136 -15.01 25.29 49.55
CA LEU A 136 -13.59 25.19 49.26
C LEU A 136 -13.08 23.76 49.53
N LYS A 137 -13.42 23.19 50.69
CA LYS A 137 -13.13 21.82 51.10
C LYS A 137 -13.73 20.80 50.12
N LEU A 138 -14.99 20.98 49.72
CA LEU A 138 -15.63 20.13 48.72
C LEU A 138 -14.97 20.24 47.32
N ALA A 139 -14.27 21.35 47.01
CA ALA A 139 -13.46 21.46 45.80
C ALA A 139 -12.09 20.77 45.97
N GLU A 140 -11.50 20.83 47.16
CA GLU A 140 -10.24 20.18 47.55
C GLU A 140 -10.36 18.64 47.50
N GLU A 141 -11.41 18.07 48.10
CA GLU A 141 -11.71 16.63 48.06
C GLU A 141 -11.86 16.13 46.61
N LYS A 142 -12.54 16.92 45.75
CA LYS A 142 -12.73 16.59 44.33
C LYS A 142 -11.47 16.77 43.48
N LEU A 143 -10.54 17.61 43.91
CA LEU A 143 -9.22 17.77 43.31
C LEU A 143 -8.33 16.57 43.67
N GLU A 144 -8.22 16.23 44.95
CA GLU A 144 -7.38 15.13 45.44
C GLU A 144 -7.84 13.77 44.90
N GLU A 145 -9.14 13.49 44.85
CA GLU A 145 -9.67 12.27 44.21
C GLU A 145 -9.35 12.24 42.70
N SER A 146 -9.45 13.38 42.00
CA SER A 146 -9.11 13.44 40.57
C SER A 146 -7.60 13.31 40.31
N LYS A 147 -6.77 13.71 41.29
CA LYS A 147 -5.32 13.51 41.29
C LYS A 147 -4.98 12.04 41.51
N ARG A 148 -5.49 11.43 42.58
CA ARG A 148 -5.34 10.00 42.91
C ARG A 148 -5.69 9.10 41.73
N LEU A 149 -6.81 9.36 41.04
CA LEU A 149 -7.21 8.58 39.87
C LEU A 149 -6.26 8.77 38.68
N ALA A 150 -5.72 9.97 38.46
CA ALA A 150 -4.72 10.22 37.42
C ALA A 150 -3.38 9.55 37.74
N GLU A 151 -2.96 9.58 39.01
CA GLU A 151 -1.75 8.92 39.51
C GLU A 151 -1.83 7.39 39.36
N ILE A 152 -2.96 6.77 39.72
CA ILE A 152 -3.18 5.33 39.55
C ILE A 152 -3.19 4.95 38.05
N ALA A 153 -3.93 5.68 37.21
CA ALA A 153 -3.97 5.39 35.77
C ALA A 153 -2.57 5.54 35.12
N MET A 154 -1.80 6.56 35.51
CA MET A 154 -0.42 6.74 35.03
C MET A 154 0.54 5.68 35.59
N PHE A 155 0.36 5.23 36.83
CA PHE A 155 1.14 4.15 37.41
C PHE A 155 0.92 2.84 36.64
N ASN A 156 -0.34 2.43 36.43
CA ASN A 156 -0.65 1.17 35.73
C ASN A 156 -0.03 1.09 34.33
N VAL A 157 -0.01 2.20 33.58
CA VAL A 157 0.60 2.26 32.23
C VAL A 157 2.13 2.13 32.27
N LEU A 158 2.77 2.49 33.39
CA LEU A 158 4.22 2.40 33.59
C LEU A 158 4.66 1.07 34.24
N ASP A 159 3.81 0.48 35.08
CA ASP A 159 4.04 -0.82 35.75
C ASP A 159 3.82 -2.00 34.78
N ASN A 160 2.98 -1.83 33.76
CA ASN A 160 2.79 -2.78 32.64
C ASN A 160 3.95 -2.75 31.61
N ASP A 161 5.21 -2.57 32.03
CA ASP A 161 6.36 -2.55 31.12
C ASP A 161 6.70 -3.96 30.59
N VAL A 162 6.47 -4.99 31.42
CA VAL A 162 6.60 -6.41 31.08
C VAL A 162 5.73 -6.77 29.88
N GLU A 163 4.46 -6.34 29.83
CA GLU A 163 3.55 -6.55 28.71
C GLU A 163 4.07 -5.87 27.42
N GLN A 164 4.65 -4.68 27.53
CA GLN A 164 5.17 -3.92 26.39
C GLN A 164 6.42 -4.59 25.81
N VAL A 165 7.33 -5.08 26.66
CA VAL A 165 8.50 -5.87 26.25
C VAL A 165 8.07 -7.23 25.68
N SER A 166 7.06 -7.88 26.26
CA SER A 166 6.50 -9.14 25.76
C SER A 166 5.88 -9.02 24.37
N GLN A 167 5.14 -7.93 24.11
CA GLN A 167 4.62 -7.61 22.77
C GLN A 167 5.75 -7.46 21.74
N LEU A 168 6.82 -6.73 22.07
CA LEU A 168 7.97 -6.57 21.19
C LEU A 168 8.72 -7.90 20.95
N PHE A 169 8.83 -8.74 21.98
CA PHE A 169 9.37 -10.10 21.84
C PHE A 169 8.53 -10.94 20.87
N ALA A 170 7.20 -10.94 21.01
CA ALA A 170 6.30 -11.68 20.12
C ALA A 170 6.38 -11.20 18.65
N PHE A 171 6.62 -9.91 18.41
CA PHE A 171 6.92 -9.41 17.07
C PHE A 171 8.21 -10.02 16.49
N VAL A 172 9.29 -10.02 17.27
CA VAL A 172 10.60 -10.57 16.84
C VAL A 172 10.53 -12.09 16.64
N GLU A 173 9.86 -12.82 17.53
CA GLU A 173 9.66 -14.26 17.42
C GLU A 173 8.90 -14.62 16.14
N ALA A 174 7.85 -13.88 15.79
CA ALA A 174 7.11 -14.08 14.55
C ALA A 174 7.98 -13.87 13.29
N GLN A 175 8.89 -12.86 13.28
CA GLN A 175 9.85 -12.69 12.18
C GLN A 175 10.84 -13.86 12.09
N LEU A 176 11.37 -14.33 13.24
CA LEU A 176 12.31 -15.44 13.30
C LEU A 176 11.69 -16.74 12.78
N ASP A 177 10.44 -17.04 13.15
CA ASP A 177 9.69 -18.19 12.66
C ASP A 177 9.45 -18.12 11.14
N PHE A 178 8.95 -16.98 10.65
CA PHE A 178 8.75 -16.72 9.21
C PHE A 178 10.02 -16.96 8.39
N HIS A 179 11.15 -16.41 8.82
CA HIS A 179 12.43 -16.56 8.12
C HIS A 179 12.96 -18.00 8.20
N ARG A 180 12.82 -18.69 9.33
CA ARG A 180 13.19 -20.12 9.45
C ARG A 180 12.38 -21.00 8.51
N GLN A 181 11.06 -20.88 8.52
CA GLN A 181 10.18 -21.68 7.64
C GLN A 181 10.45 -21.38 6.15
N THR A 182 10.63 -20.11 5.79
CA THR A 182 11.00 -19.70 4.42
C THR A 182 12.36 -20.27 3.99
N THR A 183 13.34 -20.30 4.90
CA THR A 183 14.66 -20.87 4.62
C THR A 183 14.56 -22.36 4.36
N GLN A 184 13.84 -23.10 5.20
CA GLN A 184 13.63 -24.55 5.03
C GLN A 184 12.94 -24.90 3.70
N ILE A 185 11.98 -24.09 3.25
CA ILE A 185 11.31 -24.27 1.94
C ILE A 185 12.31 -24.04 0.79
N LEU A 186 13.16 -23.01 0.88
CA LEU A 186 14.16 -22.69 -0.14
C LEU A 186 15.31 -23.70 -0.18
N GLU A 187 15.73 -24.24 0.96
CA GLU A 187 16.71 -25.34 1.03
C GLU A 187 16.16 -26.61 0.36
N ASN A 188 14.93 -27.01 0.70
CA ASN A 188 14.25 -28.15 0.09
C ASN A 188 14.07 -27.97 -1.44
N LEU A 189 13.80 -26.75 -1.90
CA LEU A 189 13.74 -26.42 -3.32
C LEU A 189 15.13 -26.47 -3.99
N SER A 190 16.16 -25.97 -3.31
CA SER A 190 17.53 -25.95 -3.81
C SER A 190 18.04 -27.36 -4.09
N ASP A 191 17.83 -28.31 -3.17
CA ASP A 191 18.24 -29.71 -3.39
C ASP A 191 17.41 -30.39 -4.49
N LYS A 192 16.08 -30.20 -4.55
CA LYS A 192 15.25 -30.64 -5.70
C LYS A 192 15.79 -30.16 -7.05
N LEU A 193 16.10 -28.87 -7.16
CA LEU A 193 16.56 -28.25 -8.41
C LEU A 193 18.00 -28.69 -8.77
N LYS A 194 18.83 -28.96 -7.78
CA LYS A 194 20.19 -29.51 -7.94
C LYS A 194 20.17 -30.96 -8.44
N ASP A 195 19.21 -31.76 -8.02
CA ASP A 195 19.01 -33.12 -8.54
C ASP A 195 18.42 -33.11 -9.95
N GLU A 196 17.43 -32.24 -10.25
CA GLU A 196 16.95 -31.96 -11.61
C GLU A 196 18.08 -31.54 -12.57
N VAL A 197 18.98 -30.65 -12.13
CA VAL A 197 20.15 -30.21 -12.92
C VAL A 197 21.13 -31.36 -13.16
N GLN A 198 21.34 -32.25 -12.18
CA GLN A 198 22.16 -33.45 -12.38
C GLN A 198 21.52 -34.43 -13.37
N GLU A 199 20.21 -34.71 -13.24
CA GLU A 199 19.49 -35.58 -14.18
C GLU A 199 19.55 -35.01 -15.61
N ALA A 200 19.21 -33.73 -15.76
CA ALA A 200 19.24 -33.00 -17.04
C ALA A 200 20.64 -32.95 -17.69
N SER A 201 21.71 -32.94 -16.88
CA SER A 201 23.10 -32.92 -17.34
C SER A 201 23.65 -34.31 -17.69
N SER A 202 23.13 -35.36 -17.05
CA SER A 202 23.56 -36.75 -17.27
C SER A 202 23.14 -37.33 -18.63
N ARG A 203 22.09 -36.76 -19.25
CA ARG A 203 21.46 -37.31 -20.45
C ARG A 203 22.34 -37.17 -21.71
N PRO A 204 22.41 -38.18 -22.58
CA PRO A 204 22.99 -38.02 -23.92
C PRO A 204 22.19 -36.98 -24.71
N ARG A 205 22.87 -36.06 -25.40
CA ARG A 205 22.22 -35.07 -26.27
C ARG A 205 21.47 -35.80 -27.40
N GLN A 206 20.15 -35.63 -27.47
CA GLN A 206 19.39 -36.11 -28.61
C GLN A 206 19.80 -35.35 -29.88
N ASN A 207 20.13 -36.08 -30.94
CA ASN A 207 20.36 -35.48 -32.25
C ASN A 207 19.03 -34.92 -32.77
N HIS A 208 18.91 -33.59 -32.78
CA HIS A 208 17.79 -32.91 -33.43
C HIS A 208 17.86 -33.16 -34.93
N ASN A 209 16.98 -34.02 -35.44
CA ASN A 209 16.78 -34.22 -36.87
C ASN A 209 15.64 -33.28 -37.32
N PRO A 210 15.94 -32.12 -37.95
CA PRO A 210 14.92 -31.15 -38.30
C PRO A 210 13.94 -31.74 -39.31
N GLN A 211 12.65 -31.75 -38.98
CA GLN A 211 11.62 -32.22 -39.91
C GLN A 211 11.58 -31.29 -41.13
N ARG A 212 11.78 -31.86 -42.31
CA ARG A 212 11.71 -31.12 -43.58
C ARG A 212 10.27 -30.71 -43.84
N ILE A 213 10.03 -29.41 -43.97
CA ILE A 213 8.70 -28.83 -44.22
C ILE A 213 8.13 -29.27 -45.59
N PHE A 214 9.00 -29.61 -46.54
CA PHE A 214 8.61 -30.06 -47.88
C PHE A 214 8.94 -31.54 -48.12
N PHE A 215 7.89 -32.37 -48.27
CA PHE A 215 7.98 -33.63 -49.00
C PHE A 215 7.98 -33.32 -50.50
N GLY A 216 9.14 -33.46 -51.15
CA GLY A 216 9.26 -33.26 -52.61
C GLY A 216 8.56 -34.36 -53.39
N HIS A 217 8.00 -34.01 -54.56
CA HIS A 217 7.41 -34.99 -55.48
C HIS A 217 8.47 -35.96 -56.04
N SER A 218 8.42 -37.21 -55.59
CA SER A 218 8.64 -38.37 -56.46
C SER A 218 7.81 -39.53 -55.91
N ALA A 219 7.23 -40.34 -56.79
CA ALA A 219 6.36 -41.43 -56.39
C ALA A 219 7.15 -42.72 -56.18
N GLU A 220 7.07 -43.29 -54.98
CA GLU A 220 6.68 -44.70 -54.78
C GLU A 220 6.30 -44.95 -53.31
N ALA A 221 5.55 -46.03 -53.05
CA ALA A 221 4.75 -46.15 -51.83
C ALA A 221 5.44 -46.90 -50.67
N ALA A 222 5.37 -46.35 -49.46
CA ALA A 222 5.61 -47.08 -48.22
C ALA A 222 4.63 -46.64 -47.12
N SER A 223 3.69 -47.54 -46.80
CA SER A 223 2.60 -47.39 -45.82
C SER A 223 2.96 -46.68 -44.50
N SER A 224 2.30 -45.56 -44.22
CA SER A 224 1.79 -45.22 -42.88
C SER A 224 0.62 -44.23 -42.99
N LYS A 225 -0.53 -44.58 -42.41
CA LYS A 225 -1.71 -43.70 -42.36
C LYS A 225 -1.57 -42.72 -41.19
N PRO A 226 -1.55 -41.40 -41.41
CA PRO A 226 -2.18 -40.47 -40.49
C PRO A 226 -3.68 -40.42 -40.78
N ILE A 227 -4.52 -40.49 -39.75
CA ILE A 227 -5.68 -39.61 -39.58
C ILE A 227 -6.19 -39.79 -38.15
N VAL A 228 -6.61 -38.66 -37.57
CA VAL A 228 -7.07 -38.50 -36.20
C VAL A 228 -8.37 -39.29 -35.98
N GLU A 229 -8.41 -40.14 -34.96
CA GLU A 229 -9.66 -40.70 -34.43
C GLU A 229 -10.10 -39.82 -33.24
N LEU A 230 -10.81 -38.74 -33.56
CA LEU A 230 -11.41 -37.84 -32.57
C LEU A 230 -12.85 -38.24 -32.33
N ASP A 231 -13.07 -39.16 -31.39
CA ASP A 231 -14.40 -39.61 -31.01
C ASP A 231 -15.17 -38.48 -30.30
N ASN A 232 -16.07 -37.82 -31.04
CA ASN A 232 -17.10 -36.99 -30.46
C ASN A 232 -18.38 -37.05 -31.30
N ALA A 233 -19.40 -37.71 -30.77
CA ALA A 233 -20.72 -37.79 -31.38
C ALA A 233 -21.84 -37.80 -30.32
N ASN A 234 -22.47 -36.64 -30.11
CA ASN A 234 -23.91 -36.59 -30.39
C ASN A 234 -24.36 -35.20 -30.86
N LYS A 235 -25.55 -35.15 -31.46
CA LYS A 235 -26.09 -34.04 -32.24
C LYS A 235 -27.01 -33.14 -31.40
N ASN A 236 -27.12 -31.87 -31.79
CA ASN A 236 -28.40 -31.40 -32.32
C ASN A 236 -28.26 -30.20 -33.29
N SER A 237 -29.36 -29.86 -33.96
CA SER A 237 -29.65 -28.71 -34.84
C SER A 237 -29.02 -27.35 -34.42
N ASN A 238 -28.77 -26.38 -35.30
CA ASN A 238 -29.66 -25.98 -36.42
C ASN A 238 -28.98 -25.11 -37.52
N ALA A 239 -29.59 -25.11 -38.72
CA ALA A 239 -29.63 -24.08 -39.79
C ALA A 239 -28.37 -23.35 -40.34
N GLY A 240 -28.36 -23.19 -41.67
CA GLY A 240 -27.95 -21.93 -42.33
C GLY A 240 -26.60 -21.90 -43.06
N ALA A 241 -26.63 -21.90 -44.40
CA ALA A 241 -25.43 -21.66 -45.23
C ALA A 241 -25.25 -20.15 -45.56
N GLY A 242 -24.00 -19.68 -45.73
CA GLY A 242 -23.72 -18.26 -45.96
C GLY A 242 -22.26 -17.90 -46.30
N VAL A 243 -21.73 -18.47 -47.39
CA VAL A 243 -20.53 -18.09 -48.19
C VAL A 243 -19.61 -16.92 -47.74
N GLY A 244 -18.28 -17.15 -47.74
CA GLY A 244 -17.29 -16.05 -47.73
C GLY A 244 -15.82 -16.44 -47.40
N ALA A 245 -15.03 -16.81 -48.40
CA ALA A 245 -13.56 -16.62 -48.36
C ALA A 245 -13.23 -15.17 -48.78
N LEU A 246 -12.05 -14.56 -48.59
CA LEU A 246 -10.63 -14.97 -48.57
C LEU A 246 -9.91 -14.10 -47.51
N GLY A 247 -8.63 -14.22 -47.14
CA GLY A 247 -7.49 -15.04 -47.56
C GLY A 247 -6.20 -14.31 -47.12
N VAL A 248 -5.17 -15.00 -46.64
CA VAL A 248 -3.94 -14.38 -46.09
C VAL A 248 -2.72 -15.04 -46.73
N ASP A 249 -1.87 -14.22 -47.36
CA ASP A 249 -0.59 -14.65 -47.94
C ASP A 249 0.59 -14.34 -47.02
N ILE A 250 1.60 -15.21 -47.05
CA ILE A 250 2.86 -15.10 -46.32
C ILE A 250 4.02 -15.12 -47.32
N ALA A 251 5.00 -14.23 -47.15
CA ALA A 251 6.27 -14.26 -47.85
C ALA A 251 7.44 -14.16 -46.87
N SER A 252 8.58 -14.77 -47.20
CA SER A 252 9.58 -15.19 -46.21
C SER A 252 10.92 -14.44 -46.31
N GLY A 253 11.43 -14.04 -45.14
CA GLY A 253 12.85 -14.13 -44.79
C GLY A 253 13.82 -13.04 -45.25
N ASN A 254 14.52 -12.44 -44.29
CA ASN A 254 15.97 -12.59 -44.23
C ASN A 254 16.54 -12.25 -42.84
N LEU A 255 17.76 -12.73 -42.55
CA LEU A 255 18.53 -12.39 -41.35
C LEU A 255 19.54 -11.28 -41.65
N VAL A 256 19.50 -10.19 -40.90
CA VAL A 256 20.62 -9.22 -40.80
C VAL A 256 20.85 -8.88 -39.33
N ASN A 257 22.11 -8.89 -38.92
CA ASN A 257 22.59 -8.57 -37.59
C ASN A 257 22.72 -7.04 -37.40
N THR A 258 22.08 -6.44 -36.38
CA THR A 258 22.67 -5.27 -35.71
C THR A 258 22.23 -5.12 -34.24
N GLN A 259 23.23 -4.89 -33.39
CA GLN A 259 23.16 -4.54 -31.97
C GLN A 259 22.78 -3.07 -31.76
N TRP A 260 21.69 -2.81 -31.00
CA TRP A 260 21.41 -1.52 -30.34
C TRP A 260 20.76 -1.83 -28.98
N SER A 261 21.26 -1.42 -27.81
CA SER A 261 21.78 -0.12 -27.31
C SER A 261 20.65 0.84 -26.89
N MET A 262 20.57 1.11 -25.58
CA MET A 262 19.69 2.15 -25.01
C MET A 262 20.27 3.54 -25.27
N SER A 263 19.45 4.46 -25.81
CA SER A 263 19.67 5.90 -25.60
C SER A 263 18.38 6.70 -25.79
N ASN A 264 18.12 7.55 -24.80
CA ASN A 264 17.09 8.59 -24.74
C ASN A 264 17.09 9.53 -25.97
N GLN A 265 15.92 9.96 -26.44
CA GLN A 265 15.76 11.22 -27.17
C GLN A 265 14.33 11.79 -27.07
N GLN A 266 14.25 13.06 -26.69
CA GLN A 266 13.11 13.96 -26.87
C GLN A 266 13.33 14.75 -28.16
N ASP A 267 12.26 15.21 -28.83
CA ASP A 267 12.25 16.39 -29.75
C ASP A 267 10.87 16.51 -30.47
N PRO A 268 10.55 17.58 -31.25
CA PRO A 268 10.73 19.01 -30.90
C PRO A 268 9.57 19.91 -31.42
N TRP A 269 8.98 20.80 -30.61
CA TRP A 269 8.24 21.98 -31.14
C TRP A 269 8.25 23.19 -30.19
N ASN A 270 9.05 24.21 -30.51
CA ASN A 270 8.94 25.57 -29.95
C ASN A 270 9.68 26.61 -30.83
N THR A 271 9.48 27.90 -30.55
CA THR A 271 10.18 29.14 -31.01
C THR A 271 9.80 29.71 -32.39
N PRO A 272 9.97 31.03 -32.63
CA PRO A 272 9.83 32.21 -31.73
C PRO A 272 8.90 33.29 -32.39
N LEU A 273 8.85 34.61 -32.12
CA LEU A 273 9.56 35.55 -31.22
C LEU A 273 8.66 36.76 -30.85
N SER A 274 8.81 37.31 -29.64
CA SER A 274 8.60 38.74 -29.29
C SER A 274 9.34 39.04 -27.96
N THR A 275 9.91 40.20 -27.61
CA THR A 275 9.76 41.62 -28.04
C THR A 275 8.70 42.41 -27.27
N GLU A 276 9.00 43.43 -26.45
CA GLU A 276 10.28 43.94 -25.91
C GLU A 276 10.04 44.78 -24.61
N ASN A 277 11.10 45.34 -24.00
CA ASN A 277 11.10 46.06 -22.72
C ASN A 277 10.62 47.54 -22.81
N ALA A 278 10.06 48.09 -21.70
CA ALA A 278 10.72 49.12 -20.88
C ALA A 278 9.79 49.92 -19.90
N LEU A 279 10.14 49.86 -18.60
CA LEU A 279 10.17 50.95 -17.60
C LEU A 279 8.95 51.91 -17.33
N LEU A 280 8.34 51.71 -16.15
CA LEU A 280 8.03 52.72 -15.10
C LEU A 280 7.34 54.07 -15.46
N THR A 281 6.06 54.23 -15.07
CA THR A 281 5.58 55.44 -14.33
C THR A 281 4.28 55.24 -13.52
N ASN A 282 4.31 55.69 -12.26
CA ASN A 282 3.27 56.34 -11.44
C ASN A 282 1.83 55.75 -11.20
N MET A 283 1.51 55.59 -9.91
CA MET A 283 0.23 55.71 -9.15
C MET A 283 -1.16 55.62 -9.85
N GLN A 284 -1.94 54.61 -9.41
CA GLN A 284 -3.41 54.48 -9.14
C GLN A 284 -4.47 55.53 -9.60
N PRO A 285 -5.79 55.18 -9.67
CA PRO A 285 -6.43 53.87 -9.38
C PRO A 285 -7.44 53.35 -10.44
N ALA A 286 -7.55 52.02 -10.59
CA ALA A 286 -8.67 51.34 -11.28
C ALA A 286 -8.88 49.92 -10.73
N VAL A 287 -10.09 49.35 -10.87
CA VAL A 287 -10.48 48.05 -10.28
C VAL A 287 -10.52 46.94 -11.33
N ALA A 288 -9.62 45.96 -11.22
CA ALA A 288 -9.70 44.67 -11.92
C ALA A 288 -8.82 43.60 -11.26
N SER A 289 -9.21 42.33 -11.38
CA SER A 289 -8.39 41.13 -11.12
C SER A 289 -7.67 41.03 -9.76
N GLN A 290 -8.34 41.31 -8.65
CA GLN A 290 -7.90 40.75 -7.36
C GLN A 290 -8.08 39.23 -7.38
N LYS A 291 -6.99 38.47 -7.17
CA LYS A 291 -7.06 37.02 -6.98
C LYS A 291 -7.78 36.70 -5.66
N PRO A 292 -8.52 35.58 -5.57
CA PRO A 292 -9.01 35.06 -4.30
C PRO A 292 -7.89 34.98 -3.27
N CYS A 293 -8.12 35.50 -2.07
CA CYS A 293 -7.14 35.48 -0.99
C CYS A 293 -7.80 35.62 0.39
N CYS A 294 -7.07 35.16 1.40
CA CYS A 294 -7.42 35.32 2.80
C CYS A 294 -6.23 35.86 3.60
N LYS A 295 -6.52 36.32 4.80
CA LYS A 295 -5.55 36.77 5.81
C LYS A 295 -5.56 35.79 6.97
N ALA A 296 -4.40 35.37 7.44
CA ALA A 296 -4.28 34.59 8.67
C ALA A 296 -4.78 35.39 9.89
N LEU A 297 -5.65 34.77 10.69
CA LEU A 297 -6.14 35.32 11.97
C LEU A 297 -5.29 34.88 13.17
N TYR A 298 -4.53 33.80 13.01
CA TYR A 298 -3.64 33.22 14.00
C TYR A 298 -2.42 32.60 13.29
N ASP A 299 -1.36 32.30 14.03
CA ASP A 299 -0.30 31.41 13.55
C ASP A 299 -0.87 29.99 13.32
N PHE A 300 -0.35 29.29 12.32
CA PHE A 300 -0.67 27.88 12.03
C PHE A 300 0.61 27.11 11.70
N GLU A 301 0.98 26.18 12.58
CA GLU A 301 2.08 25.24 12.35
C GLU A 301 1.54 23.95 11.71
N PRO A 302 2.14 23.45 10.61
CA PRO A 302 1.64 22.27 9.91
C PRO A 302 2.06 20.98 10.63
N GLU A 303 1.08 20.14 11.00
CA GLU A 303 1.32 18.82 11.60
C GLU A 303 1.41 17.71 10.53
N ASN A 304 0.74 17.86 9.39
CA ASN A 304 0.65 16.83 8.34
C ASN A 304 1.34 17.23 7.02
N PRO A 305 1.94 16.26 6.29
CA PRO A 305 2.52 16.52 4.96
C PRO A 305 1.48 17.06 3.97
N GLY A 306 1.69 18.29 3.49
CA GLY A 306 0.79 18.99 2.57
C GLY A 306 0.00 20.14 3.21
N GLU A 307 0.06 20.31 4.53
CA GLU A 307 -0.46 21.48 5.22
C GLU A 307 0.43 22.72 4.96
N LEU A 308 -0.19 23.89 4.86
CA LEU A 308 0.49 25.17 4.61
C LEU A 308 0.66 25.96 5.90
N GLY A 309 1.87 25.96 6.47
CA GLY A 309 2.18 26.78 7.65
C GLY A 309 2.22 28.28 7.33
N PHE A 310 1.75 29.12 8.25
CA PHE A 310 1.75 30.59 8.12
C PHE A 310 1.69 31.29 9.49
N GLN A 311 1.96 32.60 9.49
CA GLN A 311 1.92 33.47 10.68
C GLN A 311 0.70 34.41 10.68
N GLU A 312 0.29 34.89 11.87
CA GLU A 312 -0.80 35.85 12.02
C GLU A 312 -0.61 37.07 11.10
N GLY A 313 -1.68 37.46 10.39
CA GLY A 313 -1.67 38.59 9.48
C GLY A 313 -1.07 38.34 8.09
N GLN A 314 -0.46 37.17 7.84
CA GLN A 314 0.06 36.79 6.53
C GLN A 314 -1.07 36.65 5.49
N ILE A 315 -0.83 37.08 4.24
CA ILE A 315 -1.80 36.98 3.15
C ILE A 315 -1.50 35.72 2.32
N ILE A 316 -2.53 34.90 2.14
CA ILE A 316 -2.47 33.62 1.41
C ILE A 316 -3.36 33.74 0.18
N THR A 317 -2.84 33.39 -1.01
CA THR A 317 -3.68 33.30 -2.22
C THR A 317 -4.51 32.04 -2.13
N LEU A 318 -5.84 32.15 -2.25
CA LEU A 318 -6.74 31.00 -2.26
C LEU A 318 -6.75 30.36 -3.65
N THR A 319 -6.58 29.04 -3.70
CA THR A 319 -6.49 28.25 -4.94
C THR A 319 -7.70 27.34 -5.10
N SER A 320 -8.16 26.68 -4.03
CA SER A 320 -9.38 25.88 -4.02
C SER A 320 -9.98 25.77 -2.61
N GLN A 321 -11.21 25.28 -2.52
CA GLN A 321 -11.80 24.82 -1.26
C GLN A 321 -11.90 23.29 -1.36
N ILE A 322 -11.40 22.58 -0.34
CA ILE A 322 -11.34 21.12 -0.33
C ILE A 322 -12.65 20.55 0.23
N ASP A 323 -13.14 21.11 1.33
CA ASP A 323 -14.39 20.74 1.99
C ASP A 323 -14.94 21.92 2.85
N GLU A 324 -15.90 21.65 3.73
CA GLU A 324 -16.50 22.66 4.62
C GLU A 324 -15.57 23.18 5.73
N ASN A 325 -14.35 22.64 5.86
CA ASN A 325 -13.41 22.95 6.93
C ASN A 325 -12.01 23.34 6.43
N TRP A 326 -11.63 23.02 5.19
CA TRP A 326 -10.28 23.26 4.64
C TRP A 326 -10.26 24.06 3.33
N PHE A 327 -9.42 25.09 3.29
CA PHE A 327 -8.99 25.74 2.05
C PHE A 327 -7.65 25.19 1.56
N GLN A 328 -7.37 25.35 0.27
CA GLN A 328 -6.05 25.20 -0.32
C GLN A 328 -5.58 26.55 -0.84
N GLY A 329 -4.30 26.86 -0.64
CA GLY A 329 -3.73 28.12 -1.10
C GLY A 329 -2.24 28.08 -1.37
N THR A 330 -1.68 29.27 -1.60
CA THR A 330 -0.26 29.46 -1.91
C THR A 330 0.23 30.78 -1.31
N LEU A 331 1.37 30.72 -0.62
CA LEU A 331 2.05 31.86 -0.03
C LEU A 331 2.88 32.65 -1.07
N PRO A 332 3.30 33.89 -0.75
CA PRO A 332 4.07 34.73 -1.69
C PRO A 332 5.46 34.19 -2.08
N ASP A 333 5.98 33.22 -1.34
CA ASP A 333 7.23 32.48 -1.62
C ASP A 333 7.05 31.34 -2.65
N GLY A 334 5.80 30.98 -2.98
CA GLY A 334 5.44 29.86 -3.83
C GLY A 334 5.10 28.57 -3.07
N THR A 335 5.19 28.54 -1.74
CA THR A 335 4.82 27.37 -0.94
C THR A 335 3.30 27.17 -0.97
N CYS A 336 2.85 25.96 -1.29
CA CYS A 336 1.43 25.63 -1.44
C CYS A 336 1.01 24.45 -0.55
N GLY A 337 -0.23 24.48 -0.07
CA GLY A 337 -0.80 23.44 0.79
C GLY A 337 -2.22 23.76 1.22
N PHE A 338 -2.76 22.93 2.13
CA PHE A 338 -4.09 23.10 2.71
C PHE A 338 -4.05 23.59 4.17
N PHE A 339 -5.10 24.28 4.61
CA PHE A 339 -5.20 24.87 5.96
C PHE A 339 -6.65 25.06 6.41
N PRO A 340 -6.93 25.14 7.74
CA PRO A 340 -8.29 25.25 8.24
C PRO A 340 -8.93 26.62 7.93
N ILE A 341 -10.19 26.59 7.50
CA ILE A 341 -10.99 27.80 7.21
C ILE A 341 -11.14 28.68 8.47
N SER A 342 -11.19 28.07 9.66
CA SER A 342 -11.32 28.76 10.95
C SER A 342 -10.10 29.58 11.38
N TYR A 343 -8.95 29.42 10.71
CA TYR A 343 -7.72 30.17 10.99
C TYR A 343 -7.54 31.41 10.09
N VAL A 344 -8.48 31.69 9.19
CA VAL A 344 -8.34 32.77 8.19
C VAL A 344 -9.60 33.63 8.01
N GLU A 345 -9.38 34.90 7.67
CA GLU A 345 -10.40 35.84 7.20
C GLU A 345 -10.36 35.92 5.67
N VAL A 346 -11.46 35.56 4.99
CA VAL A 346 -11.54 35.59 3.52
C VAL A 346 -11.74 37.04 3.05
N LEU A 347 -10.74 37.58 2.35
CA LEU A 347 -10.75 38.96 1.83
C LEU A 347 -11.38 39.03 0.44
N ILE A 348 -10.98 38.11 -0.45
CA ILE A 348 -11.63 37.87 -1.74
C ILE A 348 -11.97 36.38 -1.80
N PRO A 349 -13.26 35.99 -1.88
CA PRO A 349 -13.67 34.60 -1.94
C PRO A 349 -13.28 33.95 -3.27
N LEU A 350 -13.20 32.62 -3.28
CA LEU A 350 -13.12 31.84 -4.50
C LEU A 350 -14.39 32.06 -5.37
N PRO A 351 -14.26 32.09 -6.71
CA PRO A 351 -15.43 32.08 -7.58
C PRO A 351 -16.25 30.78 -7.37
N ARG A 352 -17.58 30.91 -7.47
CA ARG A 352 -18.53 29.80 -7.40
C ARG A 352 -18.76 29.16 -8.76
#